data_AF-A0A3P6SM73-F1
#
_entry.id   AF-A0A3P6SM73-F1
#
_cell.length_a   1.000
_cell.length_b   1.000
_cell.length_c   1.000
_cell.angle_alpha   90.00
_cell.angle_beta   90.00
_cell.angle_gamma   90.00
#
_symmetry.space_group_name_H-M   'P 1'
#
loop_
_entity.id
_entity.type
_entity.pdbx_description
1 polymer ?
#
loop_
_entity_poly.entity_id
_entity_poly.type
_entity_poly.pdbx_seq_one_letter_code
_entity_poly.pdbx_strand_id
1 'polypeptide(L)'
;MFPRLRMITELTHASNMRFVQFDANSPYSLAQSRFEKKERKRGSHMPFMFRLPFAQGGVFSANMLDRLLYQAIIKPYVVTLTRLLLGIDQTAGSGYLTSFTVTADDLWIQTYGRLYQKLCSSVADIPIGIFRTKNMDSKTEIQELETYPAERRARVRFFYARICLRRETDHNNSAVPVLA
;
A
#
# COMPACT_ATOMS: atom_id res chain seq x y z
N MET A 1 -27.56 -6.94 -4.27
CA MET A 1 -26.47 -5.98 -3.98
C MET A 1 -25.15 -6.55 -4.51
N PHE A 2 -24.16 -5.73 -4.92
CA PHE A 2 -22.96 -6.17 -5.68
C PHE A 2 -21.77 -6.56 -4.78
N PRO A 3 -21.53 -7.85 -4.48
CA PRO A 3 -20.50 -8.27 -3.52
C PRO A 3 -19.05 -8.14 -4.05
N ARG A 4 -18.88 -8.00 -5.37
CA ARG A 4 -17.56 -7.89 -6.02
C ARG A 4 -17.14 -6.44 -6.30
N LEU A 5 -18.01 -5.47 -5.98
CA LEU A 5 -17.72 -4.06 -6.22
C LEU A 5 -16.74 -3.55 -5.16
N ARG A 6 -15.58 -3.03 -5.60
CA ARG A 6 -14.64 -2.34 -4.72
C ARG A 6 -15.03 -0.86 -4.63
N MET A 7 -15.35 -0.41 -3.43
CA MET A 7 -15.70 0.99 -3.15
C MET A 7 -14.61 1.65 -2.31
N ILE A 8 -14.37 2.93 -2.57
CA ILE A 8 -13.54 3.80 -1.75
C ILE A 8 -14.46 4.86 -1.16
N THR A 9 -14.48 4.99 0.16
CA THR A 9 -15.34 5.94 0.87
C THR A 9 -14.49 6.99 1.58
N GLU A 10 -14.78 8.25 1.33
CA GLU A 10 -14.25 9.35 2.13
C GLU A 10 -15.05 9.50 3.43
N LEU A 11 -14.35 9.68 4.55
CA LEU A 11 -14.95 9.95 5.85
C LEU A 11 -14.38 11.23 6.46
N THR A 12 -15.26 12.04 7.06
CA THR A 12 -14.84 13.19 7.89
C THR A 12 -14.14 12.74 9.16
N HIS A 13 -14.64 11.68 9.81
CA HIS A 13 -14.09 11.17 11.07
C HIS A 13 -13.62 9.73 10.92
N ALA A 14 -12.33 9.49 11.19
CA ALA A 14 -11.74 8.16 11.13
C ALA A 14 -12.40 7.15 12.09
N SER A 15 -13.02 7.61 13.18
CA SER A 15 -13.79 6.76 14.10
C SER A 15 -14.98 6.05 13.43
N ASN A 16 -15.49 6.60 12.31
CA ASN A 16 -16.65 6.05 11.61
C ASN A 16 -16.31 4.87 10.71
N MET A 17 -15.02 4.56 10.50
CA MET A 17 -14.58 3.41 9.70
C MET A 17 -15.21 2.08 10.14
N ARG A 18 -15.56 1.95 11.43
CA ARG A 18 -16.16 0.73 11.98
C ARG A 18 -17.52 0.37 11.37
N PHE A 19 -18.17 1.34 10.73
CA PHE A 19 -19.47 1.15 10.09
C PHE A 19 -19.36 0.82 8.61
N VAL A 20 -18.17 0.97 8.02
CA VAL A 20 -17.93 0.59 6.63
C VAL A 20 -17.78 -0.93 6.57
N GLN A 21 -18.61 -1.58 5.74
CA GLN A 21 -18.63 -3.04 5.58
C GLN A 21 -18.86 -3.78 6.91
N PHE A 22 -19.90 -3.38 7.64
CA PHE A 22 -20.28 -4.02 8.88
C PHE A 22 -20.84 -5.42 8.65
N ASP A 23 -20.36 -6.37 9.44
CA ASP A 23 -20.92 -7.72 9.57
C ASP A 23 -21.13 -8.02 11.06
N ALA A 24 -22.36 -8.35 11.43
CA ALA A 24 -22.75 -8.63 12.81
C ALA A 24 -22.09 -9.90 13.37
N ASN A 25 -21.78 -10.87 12.51
CA ASN A 25 -21.30 -12.19 12.91
C ASN A 25 -19.81 -12.42 12.63
N SER A 26 -19.02 -11.35 12.52
CA SER A 26 -17.57 -11.46 12.26
C SER A 26 -16.74 -11.47 13.55
N PRO A 27 -16.17 -12.62 13.98
CA PRO A 27 -15.29 -12.66 15.15
C PRO A 27 -13.98 -11.90 14.92
N TYR A 28 -13.53 -11.76 13.67
CA TYR A 28 -12.39 -10.93 13.31
C TYR A 28 -12.64 -9.44 13.62
N SER A 29 -13.82 -8.92 13.29
CA SER A 29 -14.22 -7.54 13.63
C SER A 29 -14.29 -7.30 15.14
N LEU A 30 -14.69 -8.31 15.91
CA LEU A 30 -14.68 -8.27 17.38
C LEU A 30 -13.25 -8.23 17.92
N ALA A 31 -12.36 -9.10 17.43
CA ALA A 31 -10.95 -9.13 17.82
C ALA A 31 -10.26 -7.79 17.54
N GLN A 32 -10.45 -7.23 16.33
CA GLN A 32 -9.93 -5.91 15.97
C GLN A 32 -10.43 -4.81 16.91
N SER A 33 -11.70 -4.84 17.30
CA SER A 33 -12.26 -3.85 18.23
C SER A 33 -11.63 -3.94 19.62
N ARG A 34 -11.20 -5.13 20.06
CA ARG A 34 -10.43 -5.30 21.32
C ARG A 34 -9.01 -4.73 21.17
N PHE A 35 -8.33 -5.02 20.05
CA PHE A 35 -6.99 -4.48 19.75
C PHE A 35 -6.99 -2.96 19.66
N GLU A 36 -7.94 -2.36 18.95
CA GLU A 36 -8.07 -0.90 18.84
C GLU A 36 -8.23 -0.25 20.21
N LYS A 37 -9.10 -0.80 21.08
CA LYS A 37 -9.27 -0.30 22.45
C LYS A 37 -7.97 -0.36 23.24
N LYS A 38 -7.18 -1.43 23.07
CA LYS A 38 -5.88 -1.59 23.72
C LYS A 38 -4.87 -0.56 23.21
N GLU A 39 -4.77 -0.37 21.90
CA GLU A 39 -3.85 0.61 21.29
C GLU A 39 -4.23 2.05 21.63
N ARG A 40 -5.53 2.35 21.72
CA ARG A 40 -5.99 3.66 22.19
C ARG A 40 -5.60 3.92 23.65
N LYS A 41 -5.69 2.91 24.52
CA LYS A 41 -5.21 3.01 25.92
C LYS A 41 -3.70 3.20 26.00
N ARG A 42 -2.93 2.69 25.04
CA ARG A 42 -1.48 2.91 24.92
C ARG A 42 -1.11 4.29 24.37
N GLY A 43 -2.08 5.10 23.95
CA GLY A 43 -1.84 6.42 23.38
C GLY A 43 -1.46 6.41 21.90
N SER A 44 -1.74 5.33 21.15
CA SER A 44 -1.48 5.28 19.71
C SER A 44 -2.30 6.33 18.96
N HIS A 45 -1.66 7.05 18.03
CA HIS A 45 -2.32 8.04 17.18
C HIS A 45 -3.09 7.41 16.00
N MET A 46 -2.89 6.13 15.71
CA MET A 46 -3.60 5.40 14.64
C MET A 46 -4.14 4.04 15.12
N PRO A 47 -5.04 4.03 16.12
CA PRO A 47 -5.56 2.77 16.66
C PRO A 47 -6.44 2.00 15.65
N PHE A 48 -7.01 2.72 14.67
CA PHE A 48 -7.84 2.17 13.59
C PHE A 48 -7.04 1.52 12.45
N MET A 49 -5.70 1.60 12.47
CA MET A 49 -4.83 1.10 11.40
C MET A 49 -5.06 -0.38 11.05
N PHE A 50 -5.50 -1.18 12.03
CA PHE A 50 -5.74 -2.60 11.84
C PHE A 50 -7.14 -2.91 11.33
N ARG A 51 -8.05 -1.95 11.20
CA ARG A 51 -9.41 -2.20 10.70
C ARG A 51 -9.39 -2.59 9.23
N LEU A 52 -10.19 -3.60 8.85
CA LEU A 52 -10.26 -4.06 7.45
C LEU A 52 -10.56 -2.94 6.44
N PRO A 53 -11.55 -2.06 6.66
CA PRO A 53 -11.87 -1.01 5.69
C PRO A 53 -10.70 -0.05 5.43
N PHE A 54 -9.89 0.21 6.45
CA PHE A 54 -8.69 1.03 6.34
C PHE A 54 -7.54 0.25 5.68
N ALA A 55 -7.20 -0.94 6.19
CA ALA A 55 -6.06 -1.73 5.72
C ALA A 55 -6.18 -2.18 4.25
N GLN A 56 -7.40 -2.37 3.74
CA GLN A 56 -7.64 -2.70 2.33
C GLN A 56 -7.64 -1.48 1.39
N GLY A 57 -7.49 -0.27 1.94
CA GLY A 57 -7.59 0.99 1.18
C GLY A 57 -9.01 1.29 0.69
N GLY A 58 -10.04 0.83 1.41
CA GLY A 58 -11.45 1.12 1.10
C GLY A 58 -11.96 2.38 1.77
N VAL A 59 -11.19 2.97 2.68
CA VAL A 59 -11.57 4.17 3.42
C VAL A 59 -10.42 5.17 3.44
N PHE A 60 -10.75 6.43 3.23
CA PHE A 60 -9.81 7.54 3.32
C PHE A 60 -10.44 8.70 4.12
N SER A 61 -9.63 9.50 4.81
CA SER A 61 -10.09 10.69 5.51
C SER A 61 -9.08 11.81 5.32
N ALA A 62 -9.54 13.00 4.93
CA ALA A 62 -8.67 14.16 4.73
C ALA A 62 -7.81 14.46 5.97
N ASN A 63 -8.37 14.29 7.17
CA ASN A 63 -7.67 14.53 8.45
C ASN A 63 -6.45 13.61 8.66
N MET A 64 -6.31 12.52 7.90
CA MET A 64 -5.09 11.70 7.92
C MET A 64 -3.88 12.46 7.38
N LEU A 65 -4.10 13.42 6.49
CA LEU A 65 -3.07 14.26 5.89
C LEU A 65 -2.67 15.42 6.80
N ASP A 66 -3.44 15.79 7.82
CA ASP A 66 -3.09 16.87 8.75
C ASP A 66 -1.74 16.60 9.43
N ARG A 67 -1.45 15.32 9.72
CA ARG A 67 -0.16 14.91 10.28
C ARG A 67 1.01 15.18 9.35
N LEU A 68 0.80 15.13 8.03
CA LEU A 68 1.81 15.48 7.04
C LEU A 68 2.19 16.95 7.18
N LEU A 69 1.22 17.85 7.34
CA LEU A 69 1.47 19.28 7.51
C LEU A 69 2.28 19.56 8.78
N TYR A 70 1.92 18.94 9.90
CA TYR A 70 2.70 19.07 11.14
C TYR A 70 4.13 18.53 10.99
N GLN A 71 4.32 17.45 10.23
CA GLN A 71 5.65 16.91 9.95
C GLN A 71 6.46 17.79 8.98
N ALA A 72 5.79 18.49 8.06
CA ALA A 72 6.42 19.34 7.06
C ALA A 72 7.20 20.51 7.66
N ILE A 73 6.79 20.99 8.86
CA ILE A 73 7.51 22.03 9.61
C ILE A 73 8.96 21.60 9.90
N ILE A 74 9.14 20.34 10.28
CA ILE A 74 10.47 19.78 10.60
C ILE A 74 11.15 19.26 9.34
N LYS A 75 10.38 18.76 8.37
CA LYS A 75 10.86 18.10 7.16
C LYS A 75 10.24 18.74 5.92
N PRO A 76 10.82 19.84 5.40
CA PRO A 76 10.21 20.61 4.31
C PRO A 76 10.05 19.81 3.01
N TYR A 77 10.90 18.79 2.81
CA TYR A 77 10.83 17.91 1.64
C TYR A 77 9.60 16.99 1.60
N VAL A 78 8.89 16.81 2.72
CA VAL A 78 7.77 15.86 2.80
C VAL A 78 6.62 16.27 1.87
N VAL A 79 6.31 17.57 1.79
CA VAL A 79 5.25 18.09 0.92
C VAL A 79 5.63 17.92 -0.55
N THR A 80 6.86 18.28 -0.93
CA THR A 80 7.34 18.11 -2.31
C THR A 80 7.35 16.63 -2.70
N LEU A 81 7.83 15.75 -1.81
CA LEU A 81 7.85 14.31 -2.04
C LEU A 81 6.45 13.74 -2.24
N THR A 82 5.48 14.11 -1.40
CA THR A 82 4.11 13.60 -1.55
C THR A 82 3.43 14.13 -2.80
N ARG A 83 3.68 15.38 -3.20
CA ARG A 83 3.18 15.94 -4.47
C ARG A 83 3.75 15.21 -5.69
N LEU A 84 5.03 14.87 -5.68
CA LEU A 84 5.66 14.05 -6.73
C LEU A 84 5.08 12.62 -6.76
N LEU A 85 4.94 11.97 -5.59
CA LEU A 85 4.39 10.61 -5.50
C LEU A 85 2.93 10.53 -5.97
N LEU A 86 2.13 11.55 -5.68
CA LEU A 86 0.75 11.66 -6.15
C LEU A 86 0.66 12.09 -7.62
N GLY A 87 1.75 12.55 -8.22
CA GLY A 87 1.79 13.05 -9.60
C GLY A 87 1.16 14.44 -9.78
N ILE A 88 1.01 15.21 -8.70
CA ILE A 88 0.49 16.59 -8.72
C ILE A 88 1.51 17.52 -9.35
N ASP A 89 2.77 17.41 -8.92
CA ASP A 89 3.88 18.11 -9.54
C ASP A 89 4.64 17.11 -10.42
N GLN A 90 5.07 17.55 -11.61
CA GLN A 90 5.89 16.75 -12.51
C GLN A 90 7.06 17.59 -12.99
N THR A 91 8.28 17.12 -12.74
CA THR A 91 9.52 17.74 -13.18
C THR A 91 10.29 16.81 -14.12
N ALA A 92 11.20 17.35 -14.93
CA ALA A 92 12.08 16.51 -15.74
C ALA A 92 12.90 15.57 -14.82
N GLY A 93 12.96 14.28 -15.15
CA GLY A 93 13.59 13.25 -14.32
C GLY A 93 12.77 12.76 -13.12
N SER A 94 11.51 13.19 -12.96
CA SER A 94 10.61 12.66 -11.92
C SER A 94 10.02 11.28 -12.27
N GLY A 95 9.71 10.49 -11.24
CA GLY A 95 9.07 9.18 -11.36
C GLY A 95 7.55 9.21 -11.15
N TYR A 96 6.92 8.06 -11.32
CA TYR A 96 5.50 7.86 -11.03
C TYR A 96 5.28 6.56 -10.26
N LEU A 97 4.18 6.52 -9.50
CA LEU A 97 3.75 5.30 -8.81
C LEU A 97 3.04 4.36 -9.77
N THR A 98 3.39 3.09 -9.70
CA THR A 98 2.75 2.03 -10.49
C THR A 98 2.66 0.75 -9.66
N SER A 99 1.92 -0.23 -10.18
CA SER A 99 1.70 -1.50 -9.50
C SER A 99 1.86 -2.67 -10.44
N PHE A 100 2.34 -3.79 -9.91
CA PHE A 100 2.58 -5.02 -10.65
C PHE A 100 1.87 -6.14 -9.90
N THR A 101 1.07 -6.91 -10.64
CA THR A 101 0.37 -8.06 -10.06
C THR A 101 1.24 -9.28 -10.25
N VAL A 102 1.56 -9.98 -9.16
CA VAL A 102 2.34 -11.22 -9.20
C VAL A 102 1.52 -12.30 -9.85
N THR A 103 2.07 -12.91 -10.90
CA THR A 103 1.46 -14.03 -11.59
C THR A 103 2.11 -15.36 -11.19
N ALA A 104 1.59 -16.48 -11.69
CA ALA A 104 2.15 -17.81 -11.47
C ALA A 104 3.64 -17.87 -11.85
N ASP A 105 4.00 -17.16 -12.92
CA ASP A 105 5.34 -17.15 -13.52
C ASP A 105 6.34 -16.32 -12.73
N ASP A 106 5.90 -15.56 -11.73
CA ASP A 106 6.75 -14.73 -10.87
C ASP A 106 7.06 -15.38 -9.52
N LEU A 107 6.40 -16.49 -9.19
CA LEU A 107 6.55 -17.14 -7.88
C LEU A 107 7.97 -17.69 -7.63
N TRP A 108 8.76 -17.92 -8.67
CA TRP A 108 10.17 -18.35 -8.53
C TRP A 108 11.03 -17.32 -7.79
N ILE A 109 10.61 -16.05 -7.75
CA ILE A 109 11.33 -14.98 -7.05
C ILE A 109 11.35 -15.24 -5.53
N GLN A 110 10.28 -15.85 -4.98
CA GLN A 110 10.10 -16.30 -3.58
C GLN A 110 10.15 -15.20 -2.50
N THR A 111 11.15 -14.32 -2.52
CA THR A 111 11.42 -13.33 -1.46
C THR A 111 11.38 -11.91 -1.99
N TYR A 112 11.04 -10.96 -1.11
CA TYR A 112 11.03 -9.54 -1.45
C TYR A 112 12.40 -9.02 -1.89
N GLY A 113 13.48 -9.52 -1.29
CA GLY A 113 14.85 -9.10 -1.64
C GLY A 113 15.24 -9.49 -3.07
N ARG A 114 14.88 -10.70 -3.52
CA ARG A 114 15.11 -11.12 -4.91
C ARG A 114 14.26 -10.31 -5.88
N LEU A 115 13.03 -9.96 -5.50
CA LEU A 115 12.17 -9.08 -6.30
C LEU A 115 12.80 -7.71 -6.45
N TYR A 116 13.29 -7.13 -5.35
CA TYR A 116 13.98 -5.85 -5.34
C TYR A 116 15.17 -5.86 -6.30
N GLN A 117 16.04 -6.87 -6.19
CA GLN A 117 17.20 -7.02 -7.08
C GLN A 117 16.79 -7.09 -8.55
N LYS A 118 15.81 -7.93 -8.89
CA LYS A 118 15.29 -8.07 -10.26
C LYS A 118 14.76 -6.75 -10.82
N LEU A 119 13.93 -6.04 -10.04
CA LEU A 119 13.31 -4.79 -10.48
C LEU A 119 14.34 -3.68 -10.68
N CYS A 120 15.29 -3.54 -9.76
CA CYS A 120 16.36 -2.56 -9.89
C CYS A 120 17.30 -2.87 -11.06
N SER A 121 17.64 -4.14 -11.30
CA SER A 121 18.59 -4.52 -12.36
C SER A 121 17.98 -4.52 -13.77
N SER A 122 16.67 -4.72 -13.91
CA SER A 122 16.03 -4.87 -15.22
C SER A 122 15.27 -3.63 -15.69
N VAL A 123 14.56 -2.95 -14.79
CA VAL A 123 13.66 -1.82 -15.13
C VAL A 123 14.04 -0.54 -14.39
N ALA A 124 15.03 -0.58 -13.48
CA ALA A 124 15.37 0.49 -12.55
C ALA A 124 14.17 0.92 -11.67
N ASP A 125 13.31 -0.05 -11.35
CA ASP A 125 12.14 0.16 -10.49
C ASP A 125 12.49 -0.10 -9.01
N ILE A 126 11.95 0.73 -8.12
CA ILE A 126 12.15 0.60 -6.67
C ILE A 126 10.83 0.18 -6.02
N PRO A 127 10.70 -1.08 -5.56
CA PRO A 127 9.50 -1.50 -4.85
C PRO A 127 9.40 -0.80 -3.49
N ILE A 128 8.20 -0.28 -3.19
CA ILE A 128 7.91 0.48 -1.96
C ILE A 128 7.02 -0.29 -1.00
N GLY A 129 6.24 -1.25 -1.48
CA GLY A 129 5.30 -1.98 -0.63
C GLY A 129 4.61 -3.15 -1.29
N ILE A 130 3.93 -3.93 -0.46
CA ILE A 130 3.20 -5.13 -0.86
C ILE A 130 1.76 -5.03 -0.39
N PHE A 131 0.83 -5.22 -1.31
CA PHE A 131 -0.58 -5.35 -1.05
C PHE A 131 -1.01 -6.80 -1.21
N ARG A 132 -1.21 -7.46 -0.07
CA ARG A 132 -1.61 -8.87 -0.02
C ARG A 132 -3.12 -8.98 0.10
N THR A 133 -3.71 -9.85 -0.71
CA THR A 133 -5.10 -10.24 -0.57
C THR A 133 -5.17 -11.70 -0.18
N LYS A 134 -5.99 -12.02 0.82
CA LYS A 134 -6.20 -13.36 1.33
C LYS A 134 -7.70 -13.61 1.44
N ASN A 135 -8.14 -14.78 1.03
CA ASN A 135 -9.51 -15.21 1.28
C ASN A 135 -9.65 -15.48 2.77
N MET A 136 -10.55 -14.73 3.42
CA MET A 136 -10.90 -14.94 4.81
C MET A 136 -12.08 -15.92 4.84
N ASP A 137 -11.77 -17.21 4.86
CA ASP A 137 -12.80 -18.22 5.15
C ASP A 137 -13.05 -18.24 6.66
N SER A 138 -14.28 -18.54 7.07
CA SER A 138 -14.72 -18.63 8.48
C SER A 138 -13.94 -19.63 9.35
N LYS A 139 -13.10 -20.50 8.75
CA LYS A 139 -12.18 -21.40 9.46
C LYS A 139 -10.78 -20.83 9.71
N THR A 140 -10.48 -19.66 9.16
CA THR A 140 -9.17 -19.00 9.31
C THR A 140 -9.02 -18.30 10.68
N GLU A 141 -10.05 -18.38 11.52
CA GLU A 141 -10.34 -17.38 12.55
C GLU A 141 -9.64 -17.55 13.90
N ILE A 142 -8.78 -18.55 14.11
CA ILE A 142 -8.08 -18.73 15.40
C ILE A 142 -6.57 -19.07 15.28
N GLN A 143 -6.06 -19.41 14.08
CA GLN A 143 -4.73 -20.00 13.94
C GLN A 143 -3.75 -19.11 13.15
N GLU A 144 -3.45 -17.91 13.64
CA GLU A 144 -2.39 -17.06 13.07
C GLU A 144 -1.43 -16.43 14.11
N LEU A 145 -1.22 -17.10 15.24
CA LEU A 145 -0.09 -16.79 16.14
C LEU A 145 0.99 -17.89 16.20
N GLU A 146 0.79 -19.08 15.64
CA GLU A 146 1.74 -20.19 15.85
C GLU A 146 2.10 -21.04 14.61
N THR A 147 1.80 -20.64 13.37
CA THR A 147 2.23 -21.50 12.24
C THR A 147 2.52 -20.74 10.94
N TYR A 148 3.77 -20.87 10.47
CA TYR A 148 4.26 -20.65 9.09
C TYR A 148 4.91 -21.96 8.60
N PRO A 149 5.06 -22.23 7.30
CA PRO A 149 4.15 -21.93 6.17
C PRO A 149 4.07 -23.06 5.13
N ALA A 150 2.91 -23.29 4.52
CA ALA A 150 2.83 -23.92 3.20
C ALA A 150 1.47 -23.62 2.55
N GLU A 151 1.46 -23.25 1.27
CA GLU A 151 0.28 -23.34 0.39
C GLU A 151 -0.95 -22.46 0.68
N ARG A 152 -0.76 -21.14 0.80
CA ARG A 152 -1.87 -20.20 0.56
C ARG A 152 -1.57 -19.35 -0.67
N ARG A 153 -2.25 -19.63 -1.79
CA ARG A 153 -2.27 -18.82 -3.02
C ARG A 153 -2.96 -17.48 -2.77
N ALA A 154 -2.33 -16.61 -1.96
CA ALA A 154 -2.70 -15.23 -1.82
C ALA A 154 -2.39 -14.50 -3.13
N ARG A 155 -3.35 -13.74 -3.68
CA ARG A 155 -3.02 -12.81 -4.77
C ARG A 155 -2.23 -11.66 -4.15
N VAL A 156 -0.99 -11.52 -4.57
CA VAL A 156 -0.09 -10.47 -4.10
C VAL A 156 0.05 -9.42 -5.20
N ARG A 157 -0.19 -8.15 -4.85
CA ARG A 157 0.13 -7.00 -5.70
C ARG A 157 1.30 -6.26 -5.08
N PHE A 158 2.30 -5.92 -5.87
CA PHE A 158 3.37 -5.04 -5.43
C PHE A 158 3.06 -3.61 -5.86
N PHE A 159 3.32 -2.67 -4.96
CA PHE A 159 3.38 -1.26 -5.29
C PHE A 159 4.86 -0.88 -5.39
N TYR A 160 5.23 -0.28 -6.51
CA TYR A 160 6.59 0.18 -6.75
C TYR A 160 6.57 1.60 -7.29
N ALA A 161 7.61 2.34 -6.91
CA ALA A 161 7.90 3.62 -7.51
C ALA A 161 8.78 3.34 -8.72
N ARG A 162 8.28 3.74 -9.90
CA ARG A 162 9.08 3.74 -11.12
C ARG A 162 9.72 5.10 -11.23
N ILE A 163 11.05 5.16 -11.11
CA ILE A 163 11.78 6.38 -11.44
C ILE A 163 11.86 6.43 -12.95
N CYS A 164 11.05 7.31 -13.55
CA CYS A 164 11.09 7.53 -14.98
C CYS A 164 12.19 8.57 -15.25
N LEU A 165 13.39 8.11 -15.60
CA LEU A 165 14.30 8.96 -16.35
C LEU A 165 13.64 9.18 -17.71
N ARG A 166 12.85 10.25 -17.84
CA ARG A 166 12.31 10.66 -19.14
C ARG A 166 13.54 10.85 -20.03
N ARG A 167 13.73 9.95 -21.01
CA ARG A 167 14.60 10.27 -22.15
C ARG A 167 13.98 11.53 -22.74
N GLU A 168 14.71 12.64 -22.67
CA GLU A 168 14.43 13.75 -23.56
C GLU A 168 14.29 13.14 -24.95
N THR A 169 13.12 13.35 -25.56
CA THR A 169 12.99 13.12 -26.99
C THR A 169 13.84 14.21 -27.62
N ASP A 170 15.14 13.95 -27.73
CA ASP A 170 16.04 14.75 -28.52
C ASP A 170 15.54 14.67 -29.96
N HIS A 171 14.91 15.75 -30.41
CA HIS A 171 14.99 16.17 -31.80
C HIS A 171 16.45 16.54 -32.07
N ASN A 172 17.33 15.53 -32.14
CA ASN A 172 18.52 15.48 -32.95
C ASN A 172 19.30 14.20 -32.66
N ASN A 173 19.32 13.32 -33.67
CA ASN A 173 20.34 12.32 -33.97
C ASN A 173 21.62 12.39 -33.10
N SER A 174 21.71 11.54 -32.09
CA SER A 174 22.87 10.67 -31.83
C SER A 174 22.58 9.77 -30.64
N ALA A 175 22.43 8.48 -30.90
CA ALA A 175 22.31 7.48 -29.85
C ALA A 175 23.64 7.38 -29.10
N VAL A 176 23.61 7.64 -27.78
CA VAL A 176 24.65 7.17 -26.86
C VAL A 176 23.96 6.29 -25.81
N PRO A 177 24.35 5.01 -25.65
CA PRO A 177 23.80 4.16 -24.61
C PRO A 177 24.54 4.48 -23.31
N VAL A 178 23.82 4.90 -22.27
CA VAL A 178 24.39 4.98 -20.93
C VAL A 178 24.04 3.68 -20.20
N LEU A 179 25.02 2.77 -20.22
CA LEU A 179 25.21 1.70 -19.24
C LEU A 179 25.85 2.31 -17.98
N ALA A 180 25.23 2.12 -16.83
CA ALA A 180 25.87 1.83 -15.53
C ALA A 180 24.78 1.51 -14.50
#